data_AF-A0A7W0JVC7-F1
#
_entry.id   AF-A0A7W0JVC7-F1
#
_cell.length_a   1.000
_cell.length_b   1.000
_cell.length_c   1.000
_cell.angle_alpha   90.00
_cell.angle_beta   90.00
_cell.angle_gamma   90.00
#
_symmetry.space_group_name_H-M   'P 1'
#
loop_
_entity.id
_entity.type
_entity.pdbx_description
1 polymer ?
#
loop_
_entity_poly.entity_id
_entity_poly.type
_entity_poly.pdbx_seq_one_letter_code
_entity_poly.pdbx_strand_id
1 'polypeptide(L)'
;MGRVTAVAWPEQLALAVELARQADRPTDWPGLGTQLPDSLRILVVRDSRTLDSLTGGRSPAWGAAIALPDQRTIAIRADGRELARTLRHELAHLALHQEIEVPVPLWFDEGYA
;
A
#
# COMPACT_ATOMS: atom_id res chain seq x y z
N MET A 1 12.76 6.37 12.87
CA MET A 1 12.74 5.55 11.63
C MET A 1 11.58 4.58 11.75
N GLY A 2 10.61 4.68 10.85
CA GLY A 2 9.55 3.68 10.73
C GLY A 2 10.12 2.35 10.29
N ARG A 3 9.47 1.24 10.67
CA ARG A 3 9.83 -0.10 10.20
C ARG A 3 8.80 -0.58 9.19
N VAL A 4 9.21 -0.77 7.93
CA VAL A 4 8.39 -1.49 6.94
C VAL A 4 8.46 -2.99 7.23
N THR A 5 7.31 -3.62 7.46
CA THR A 5 7.21 -5.06 7.69
C THR A 5 6.42 -5.72 6.56
N ALA A 6 7.05 -6.60 5.78
CA ALA A 6 6.33 -7.39 4.79
C ALA A 6 6.00 -8.79 5.31
N VAL A 7 4.77 -9.24 5.05
CA VAL A 7 4.25 -10.57 5.38
C VAL A 7 3.81 -11.23 4.09
N ALA A 8 4.29 -12.46 3.85
CA ALA A 8 4.03 -13.19 2.62
C ALA A 8 4.10 -14.71 2.86
N TRP A 9 3.53 -15.49 1.95
CA TRP A 9 3.81 -16.92 1.89
C TRP A 9 5.25 -17.18 1.39
N PRO A 10 5.84 -18.36 1.67
CA PRO A 10 7.21 -18.67 1.30
C PRO A 10 7.54 -18.40 -0.17
N GLU A 11 6.61 -18.71 -1.08
CA GLU A 11 6.81 -18.51 -2.52
C GLU A 11 6.87 -17.03 -2.95
N GLN A 12 6.33 -16.09 -2.16
CA GLN A 12 6.35 -14.64 -2.45
C GLN A 12 7.38 -13.87 -1.61
N LEU A 13 8.22 -14.51 -0.80
CA LEU A 13 9.16 -13.82 0.09
C LEU A 13 10.11 -12.86 -0.66
N ALA A 14 10.63 -13.28 -1.82
CA ALA A 14 11.53 -12.43 -2.61
C ALA A 14 10.83 -11.13 -3.06
N LEU A 15 9.58 -11.24 -3.54
CA LEU A 15 8.77 -10.10 -3.92
C LEU A 15 8.45 -9.21 -2.70
N ALA A 16 8.10 -9.82 -1.57
CA ALA A 16 7.78 -9.11 -0.33
C ALA A 16 8.96 -8.27 0.18
N VAL A 17 10.17 -8.82 0.12
CA VAL A 17 11.40 -8.08 0.46
C VAL A 17 11.64 -6.91 -0.49
N GLU A 18 11.42 -7.10 -1.79
CA GLU A 18 11.59 -6.03 -2.77
C GLU A 18 10.60 -4.89 -2.55
N LEU A 19 9.31 -5.21 -2.37
CA LEU A 19 8.27 -4.22 -2.08
C LEU A 19 8.55 -3.49 -0.75
N ALA A 20 9.01 -4.21 0.28
CA ALA A 20 9.41 -3.58 1.55
C ALA A 20 10.55 -2.58 1.36
N ARG A 21 11.58 -2.94 0.60
CA ARG A 21 12.73 -2.06 0.31
C ARG A 21 12.33 -0.85 -0.52
N GLN A 22 11.38 -0.99 -1.44
CA GLN A 22 10.86 0.13 -2.21
C GLN A 22 10.05 1.07 -1.32
N ALA A 23 9.17 0.52 -0.48
CA ALA A 23 8.35 1.29 0.43
C ALA A 23 9.16 1.98 1.54
N ASP A 24 10.34 1.48 1.91
CA ASP A 24 11.20 2.06 2.96
C ASP A 24 12.00 3.28 2.47
N ARG A 25 11.88 3.66 1.19
CA ARG A 25 12.63 4.80 0.63
C ARG A 25 11.93 6.13 0.93
N PRO A 26 12.69 7.19 1.22
CA PRO A 26 12.16 8.55 1.19
C PRO A 26 11.49 8.81 -0.16
N THR A 27 10.29 9.37 -0.13
CA THR A 27 9.52 9.65 -1.34
C THR A 27 9.06 11.10 -1.33
N ASP A 28 9.26 11.78 -2.45
CA ASP A 28 8.70 13.11 -2.68
C ASP A 28 7.25 12.99 -3.16
N TRP A 29 6.37 13.64 -2.40
CA TRP A 29 4.93 13.60 -2.54
C TRP A 29 4.41 15.00 -2.93
N PRO A 30 3.63 15.14 -4.03
CA PRO A 30 3.16 16.43 -4.48
C PRO A 30 2.41 17.20 -3.38
N GLY A 31 2.91 18.36 -2.97
CA GLY A 31 2.26 19.18 -1.94
C GLY A 31 2.49 18.73 -0.48
N LEU A 32 3.06 17.54 -0.23
CA LEU A 32 3.48 17.08 1.11
C LEU A 32 5.01 17.09 1.28
N GLY A 33 5.76 17.22 0.18
CA GLY A 33 7.22 17.21 0.17
C GLY A 33 7.81 15.82 0.35
N THR A 34 9.10 15.76 0.70
CA THR A 34 9.79 14.49 0.91
C THR A 34 9.48 13.93 2.29
N GLN A 35 8.79 12.78 2.32
CA GLN A 35 8.46 12.07 3.55
C GLN A 35 9.26 10.78 3.66
N LEU A 36 9.63 10.45 4.90
CA LEU A 36 10.09 9.12 5.29
C LEU A 36 8.87 8.27 5.67
N PRO A 37 8.83 6.99 5.29
CA PRO A 37 7.76 6.11 5.71
C PRO A 37 7.80 5.90 7.23
N ASP A 38 6.67 6.12 7.90
CA ASP A 38 6.47 5.57 9.24
C ASP A 38 6.23 4.06 9.18
N SER A 39 6.19 3.40 10.34
CA SER A 39 5.98 1.96 10.42
C SER A 39 4.71 1.53 9.68
N LEU A 40 4.84 0.63 8.71
CA LEU A 40 3.71 0.13 7.93
C LEU A 40 3.86 -1.36 7.63
N ARG A 41 2.75 -2.02 7.30
CA ARG A 41 2.73 -3.43 6.93
C ARG A 41 2.38 -3.61 5.45
N ILE A 42 3.14 -4.46 4.76
CA ILE A 42 2.80 -4.91 3.41
C ILE A 42 2.40 -6.38 3.47
N LEU A 43 1.17 -6.70 3.11
CA LEU A 43 0.68 -8.07 2.96
C LEU A 43 0.77 -8.46 1.49
N VAL A 44 1.67 -9.36 1.14
CA VAL A 44 1.77 -9.89 -0.24
C VAL A 44 0.90 -11.13 -0.33
N VAL A 45 -0.19 -11.03 -1.09
CA VAL A 45 -1.17 -12.10 -1.28
C VAL A 45 -1.03 -12.72 -2.65
N ARG A 46 -1.43 -13.98 -2.79
CA ARG A 46 -1.29 -14.72 -4.05
C ARG A 46 -2.15 -14.12 -5.17
N ASP A 47 -3.42 -13.83 -4.87
CA ASP A 47 -4.45 -13.56 -5.86
C ASP A 47 -5.59 -12.69 -5.28
N SER A 48 -6.55 -12.31 -6.14
CA SER A 48 -7.72 -11.52 -5.77
C SER A 48 -8.60 -12.19 -4.72
N ARG A 49 -8.77 -13.52 -4.79
CA ARG A 49 -9.57 -14.27 -3.81
C ARG A 49 -9.00 -14.10 -2.39
N THR A 50 -7.69 -14.15 -2.26
CA THR A 50 -7.01 -13.96 -0.98
C THR A 50 -7.14 -12.51 -0.50
N LEU A 51 -7.04 -11.53 -1.40
CA LEU A 51 -7.22 -10.12 -1.11
C LEU A 51 -8.64 -9.80 -0.59
N ASP A 52 -9.66 -10.30 -1.28
CA ASP A 52 -11.07 -10.11 -0.92
C ASP A 52 -11.38 -10.68 0.47
N SER A 53 -10.82 -11.85 0.78
CA SER A 53 -10.94 -12.51 2.08
C SER A 53 -10.36 -11.65 3.22
N LEU A 54 -9.19 -11.04 3.01
CA LEU A 54 -8.53 -10.19 4.02
C LEU A 54 -9.24 -8.85 4.25
N THR A 55 -9.92 -8.34 3.22
CA THR A 55 -10.59 -7.04 3.29
C THR A 55 -12.06 -7.13 3.72
N GLY A 56 -12.59 -8.34 3.91
CA GLY A 56 -13.99 -8.58 4.23
C GLY A 56 -14.93 -8.24 3.07
N GLY A 57 -14.47 -8.42 1.82
CA GLY A 57 -15.23 -8.12 0.61
C GLY A 57 -15.34 -6.63 0.26
N ARG A 58 -14.52 -5.78 0.90
CA ARG A 58 -14.46 -4.33 0.62
C ARG A 58 -13.45 -3.96 -0.46
N SER A 59 -12.57 -4.89 -0.86
CA SER A 59 -11.70 -4.67 -2.00
C SER A 59 -12.51 -4.74 -3.29
N PRO A 60 -12.32 -3.81 -4.24
CA PRO A 60 -12.82 -4.00 -5.59
C PRO A 60 -12.22 -5.28 -6.16
N ALA A 61 -13.05 -6.16 -6.75
CA ALA A 61 -12.58 -7.44 -7.31
C ALA A 61 -11.49 -7.29 -8.41
N TRP A 62 -11.35 -6.10 -8.97
CA TRP A 62 -10.34 -5.73 -9.97
C TRP A 62 -9.07 -5.10 -9.39
N GLY A 63 -9.03 -4.79 -8.09
CA GLY A 63 -7.89 -4.16 -7.42
C GLY A 63 -6.65 -5.05 -7.45
N ALA A 64 -5.51 -4.47 -7.82
CA ALA A 64 -4.19 -5.12 -7.72
C ALA A 64 -3.62 -4.99 -6.29
N ALA A 65 -4.06 -3.98 -5.56
CA ALA A 65 -3.74 -3.72 -4.16
C ALA A 65 -4.86 -2.93 -3.48
N ILE A 66 -4.69 -2.68 -2.18
CA ILE A 66 -5.53 -1.80 -1.38
C ILE A 66 -4.74 -1.25 -0.20
N ALA A 67 -4.84 0.05 0.01
CA ALA A 67 -4.40 0.76 1.19
C ALA A 67 -5.48 0.74 2.27
N LEU A 68 -5.05 0.49 3.51
CA LEU A 68 -5.85 0.60 4.73
C LEU A 68 -5.14 1.63 5.63
N PRO A 69 -5.36 2.94 5.40
CA PRO A 69 -4.59 4.00 6.07
C PRO A 69 -4.67 3.94 7.60
N ASP A 70 -5.87 3.75 8.16
CA ASP A 70 -6.11 3.61 9.61
C ASP A 70 -5.31 2.47 10.25
N GLN A 71 -5.00 1.43 9.46
CA GLN A 71 -4.25 0.25 9.90
C GLN A 71 -2.78 0.30 9.48
N ARG A 72 -2.37 1.37 8.77
CA ARG A 72 -1.04 1.53 8.18
C ARG A 72 -0.60 0.27 7.41
N THR A 73 -1.54 -0.29 6.67
CA THR A 73 -1.38 -1.59 5.99
C THR A 73 -1.70 -1.45 4.52
N ILE A 74 -0.87 -2.04 3.68
CA ILE A 74 -1.11 -2.23 2.25
C ILE A 74 -1.21 -3.72 2.00
N ALA A 75 -2.25 -4.17 1.31
CA ALA A 75 -2.33 -5.53 0.79
C ALA A 75 -2.18 -5.49 -0.73
N ILE A 76 -1.26 -6.28 -1.29
CA ILE A 76 -0.90 -6.27 -2.70
C ILE A 76 -0.84 -7.69 -3.25
N ARG A 77 -1.41 -7.88 -4.44
CA ARG A 77 -1.41 -9.18 -5.11
C ARG A 77 -0.10 -9.41 -5.85
N ALA A 78 0.48 -10.59 -5.68
CA ALA A 78 1.70 -11.00 -6.34
C ALA A 78 1.53 -11.29 -7.84
N ASP A 79 0.31 -11.62 -8.28
CA ASP A 79 -0.04 -11.81 -9.69
C ASP A 79 -0.35 -10.50 -10.44
N GLY A 80 -0.25 -9.36 -9.75
CA GLY A 80 -0.46 -8.03 -10.31
C GLY A 80 0.63 -7.62 -11.30
N ARG A 81 0.25 -6.79 -12.28
CA ARG A 81 1.20 -6.12 -13.19
C ARG A 81 1.59 -4.77 -12.60
N GLU A 82 2.76 -4.25 -12.99
CA GLU A 82 3.22 -2.91 -12.57
C GLU A 82 3.23 -2.72 -11.04
N LEU A 83 3.76 -3.70 -10.29
CA LEU A 83 3.70 -3.72 -8.82
C LEU A 83 4.36 -2.51 -8.17
N ALA A 84 5.43 -1.97 -8.74
CA ALA A 84 6.07 -0.76 -8.22
C ALA A 84 5.17 0.48 -8.33
N ARG A 85 4.48 0.64 -9.47
CA ARG A 85 3.51 1.72 -9.67
C ARG A 85 2.31 1.57 -8.74
N THR A 86 1.81 0.34 -8.62
CA THR A 86 0.71 0.01 -7.71
C THR A 86 1.10 0.30 -6.26
N LEU A 87 2.27 -0.13 -5.81
CA LEU A 87 2.78 0.17 -4.47
C LEU A 87 2.91 1.68 -4.23
N ARG A 88 3.41 2.44 -5.21
CA ARG A 88 3.51 3.91 -5.10
C ARG A 88 2.13 4.54 -4.91
N HIS A 89 1.13 4.09 -5.66
CA HIS A 89 -0.25 4.56 -5.54
C HIS A 89 -0.79 4.29 -4.12
N GLU A 90 -0.67 3.06 -3.61
CA GLU A 90 -1.15 2.75 -2.25
C GLU A 90 -0.39 3.51 -1.14
N LEU A 91 0.91 3.75 -1.33
CA LEU A 91 1.69 4.56 -0.40
C LEU A 91 1.26 6.04 -0.40
N ALA A 92 0.75 6.56 -1.52
CA ALA A 92 0.25 7.92 -1.62
C ALA A 92 -0.99 8.12 -0.73
N HIS A 93 -1.90 7.14 -0.69
CA HIS A 93 -3.02 7.16 0.27
C HIS A 93 -2.50 7.21 1.71
N LEU A 94 -1.54 6.37 2.09
CA LEU A 94 -0.97 6.38 3.44
C LEU A 94 -0.31 7.73 3.77
N ALA A 95 0.43 8.31 2.84
CA ALA A 95 1.09 9.60 2.99
C ALA A 95 0.08 10.75 3.18
N LEU A 96 -1.00 10.74 2.39
CA LEU A 96 -2.05 11.75 2.47
C LEU A 96 -2.77 11.71 3.83
N HIS A 97 -3.18 10.50 4.25
CA HIS A 97 -3.90 10.29 5.51
C HIS A 97 -3.01 10.39 6.76
N GLN A 98 -1.68 10.47 6.61
CA GLN A 98 -0.78 10.84 7.71
C GLN A 98 -0.85 12.33 8.04
N GLU A 99 -1.08 13.18 7.04
CA GLU A 99 -1.06 14.64 7.19
C GLU A 99 -2.47 15.23 7.37
N ILE A 100 -3.51 14.46 7.04
CA ILE A 100 -4.90 14.92 7.05
C ILE A 100 -5.73 14.07 8.02
N GLU A 101 -6.22 14.71 9.09
CA GLU A 101 -7.10 14.07 10.10
C GLU A 101 -8.60 14.20 9.79
N VAL A 102 -8.95 14.88 8.70
CA VAL A 102 -10.34 15.08 8.28
C VAL A 102 -10.73 14.11 7.17
N PRO A 103 -12.02 13.77 7.01
CA PRO A 103 -12.47 12.92 5.91
C PRO A 103 -12.06 13.50 4.55
N VAL A 104 -11.27 12.73 3.79
CA VAL A 104 -10.86 13.06 2.44
C VAL A 104 -11.94 12.58 1.45
N PRO A 105 -12.46 13.45 0.57
CA PRO A 105 -13.36 13.02 -0.50
C PRO A 105 -12.69 12.00 -1.41
N LEU A 106 -13.39 10.92 -1.77
CA LEU A 106 -12.86 9.84 -2.61
C LEU A 106 -12.18 10.33 -3.90
N TRP A 107 -12.79 11.30 -4.59
CA TRP A 107 -12.23 11.83 -5.84
C TRP A 107 -10.85 12.48 -5.65
N PHE A 108 -10.60 13.07 -4.48
CA PHE A 108 -9.33 13.72 -4.16
C PHE A 108 -8.30 12.69 -3.73
N ASP A 109 -8.71 11.73 -2.90
CA ASP A 109 -7.85 10.63 -2.43
C ASP A 109 -7.30 9.82 -3.61
N GLU A 110 -8.18 9.39 -4.52
CA GLU A 110 -7.84 8.65 -5.75
C GLU A 110 -7.10 9.52 -6.78
N GLY A 111 -7.42 10.81 -6.85
CA GLY A 111 -6.76 11.72 -7.79
C GLY A 111 -5.34 12.12 -7.36
N TYR A 112 -5.07 12.03 -6.06
CA TYR A 112 -3.75 12.28 -5.48
C TYR A 112 -2.79 11.10 -5.69
N ALA A 113 -3.31 9.88 -5.58
CA ALA A 113 -2.55 8.64 -5.67
C ALA A 113 -2.23 8.19 -7.11
#